data_AF-A0A2V6ZWL8-F1
#
_entry.id   AF-A0A2V6ZWL8-F1
#
_cell.length_a   1.000
_cell.length_b   1.000
_cell.length_c   1.000
_cell.angle_alpha   90.00
_cell.angle_beta   90.00
_cell.angle_gamma   90.00
#
_symmetry.space_group_name_H-M   'P 1'
#
loop_
_entity.id
_entity.type
_entity.pdbx_description
1 polymer ?
#
loop_
_entity_poly.entity_id
_entity_poly.type
_entity_poly.pdbx_seq_one_letter_code
_entity_poly.pdbx_strand_id
1 'polypeptide(L)'
;MTFRQSRDAAESNSAASAGLTSTGEREAPILIDDEAEEVPRIAAEDTHGPSLTKGEDPVRLYLKEIGKVSLLTAAQEVQIGRRIEVGQIALRRTLAGIPMAVEALLMAGDNLRRGEASADDLIVLPEGGELEVKAIRPVLLAFERIRRLQRKIARLEGARAAKRRSAAYRKDTVTAITVARQAIQKTVAEMPLKPALIDDLVAQ
;
A
#
# COMPACT_ATOMS: atom_id res chain seq x y z
N MET A 1 -46.77 -7.34 59.41
CA MET A 1 -45.63 -8.22 59.73
C MET A 1 -45.18 -8.92 58.45
N THR A 2 -44.65 -8.27 57.40
CA THR A 2 -43.33 -7.60 57.22
C THR A 2 -42.13 -8.49 57.52
N PHE A 3 -41.82 -9.41 56.60
CA PHE A 3 -40.56 -10.14 56.55
C PHE A 3 -39.61 -9.40 55.60
N ARG A 4 -38.77 -8.53 56.18
CA ARG A 4 -37.73 -7.77 55.49
C ARG A 4 -36.43 -8.08 56.22
N GLN A 5 -35.68 -9.08 55.76
CA GLN A 5 -34.35 -9.38 56.27
C GLN A 5 -33.36 -8.50 55.50
N SER A 6 -33.05 -7.35 56.11
CA SER A 6 -31.96 -6.46 55.72
C SER A 6 -30.65 -6.95 56.34
N ARG A 7 -29.62 -6.95 55.49
CA ARG A 7 -28.23 -7.37 55.73
C ARG A 7 -27.55 -6.67 56.90
N ASP A 8 -26.67 -7.44 57.54
CA ASP A 8 -25.61 -7.07 58.47
C ASP A 8 -24.64 -6.02 57.91
N ALA A 9 -24.14 -5.20 58.84
CA ALA A 9 -23.05 -4.26 58.68
C ALA A 9 -21.83 -4.71 59.52
N ALA A 10 -20.67 -4.12 59.18
CA ALA A 10 -19.38 -4.11 59.87
C ALA A 10 -18.33 -5.16 59.43
N GLU A 11 -17.59 -4.77 58.38
CA GLU A 11 -16.11 -4.60 58.31
C GLU A 11 -15.24 -5.54 59.18
N SER A 12 -14.30 -6.29 58.61
CA SER A 12 -13.06 -5.77 58.03
C SER A 12 -12.25 -6.90 57.37
N ASN A 13 -11.60 -6.63 56.24
CA ASN A 13 -10.14 -6.62 56.09
C ASN A 13 -9.67 -6.87 54.64
N SER A 14 -8.85 -5.93 54.14
CA SER A 14 -7.69 -6.11 53.26
C SER A 14 -7.81 -6.63 51.81
N ALA A 15 -7.35 -5.74 50.92
CA ALA A 15 -6.61 -5.99 49.67
C ALA A 15 -7.37 -6.37 48.39
N ALA A 16 -7.81 -5.31 47.71
CA ALA A 16 -7.53 -5.03 46.29
C ALA A 16 -7.72 -6.16 45.25
N SER A 17 -8.98 -6.28 44.83
CA SER A 17 -9.44 -6.39 43.43
C SER A 17 -8.65 -7.27 42.45
N ALA A 18 -9.03 -8.55 42.43
CA ALA A 18 -9.06 -9.35 41.20
C ALA A 18 -10.21 -8.88 40.30
N GLY A 19 -9.93 -8.65 39.02
CA GLY A 19 -10.91 -8.31 38.00
C GLY A 19 -10.50 -8.89 36.65
N LEU A 20 -10.82 -10.16 36.45
CA LEU A 20 -10.73 -10.87 35.17
C LEU A 20 -12.00 -10.58 34.35
N THR A 21 -11.89 -9.97 33.17
CA THR A 21 -12.85 -10.20 32.06
C THR A 21 -12.17 -10.10 30.70
N SER A 22 -12.77 -10.82 29.76
CA SER A 22 -12.29 -11.45 28.53
C SER A 22 -11.91 -10.54 27.34
N THR A 23 -10.85 -10.97 26.66
CA THR A 23 -10.73 -11.18 25.21
C THR A 23 -11.08 -10.04 24.26
N GLY A 24 -10.03 -9.35 23.81
CA GLY A 24 -9.97 -8.68 22.53
C GLY A 24 -8.53 -8.79 22.02
N GLU A 25 -8.33 -9.57 20.95
CA GLU A 25 -7.04 -9.73 20.27
C GLU A 25 -6.50 -8.36 19.86
N ARG A 26 -5.55 -7.85 20.63
CA ARG A 26 -4.67 -6.75 20.23
C ARG A 26 -3.39 -7.39 19.74
N GLU A 27 -3.12 -7.26 18.46
CA GLU A 27 -1.82 -7.56 17.85
C GLU A 27 -0.73 -6.91 18.71
N ALA A 28 0.10 -7.76 19.32
CA ALA A 28 1.25 -7.33 20.08
C ALA A 28 2.26 -6.67 19.12
N PRO A 29 2.93 -5.59 19.52
CA PRO A 29 4.02 -5.04 18.73
C PRO A 29 5.12 -6.10 18.61
N ILE A 30 5.51 -6.39 17.38
CA ILE A 30 6.58 -7.32 17.05
C ILE A 30 7.86 -6.79 17.69
N LEU A 31 8.32 -7.49 18.74
CA LEU A 31 9.64 -7.31 19.32
C LEU A 31 10.63 -7.75 18.24
N ILE A 32 11.39 -6.80 17.71
CA ILE A 32 12.52 -7.07 16.84
C ILE A 32 13.64 -7.50 17.80
N ASP A 33 13.95 -8.79 17.80
CA ASP A 33 15.17 -9.30 18.42
C ASP A 33 16.35 -8.66 17.68
N ASP A 34 17.16 -7.93 18.44
CA ASP A 34 18.36 -7.22 18.00
C ASP A 34 19.52 -8.23 17.86
N GLU A 35 19.35 -9.26 17.03
CA GLU A 35 20.45 -10.11 16.59
C GLU A 35 21.12 -9.45 15.39
N ALA A 36 22.16 -8.68 15.70
CA ALA A 36 23.01 -8.01 14.74
C ALA A 36 23.74 -9.03 13.85
N GLU A 37 23.12 -9.41 12.72
CA GLU A 37 23.90 -9.86 11.57
C GLU A 37 24.61 -8.65 10.96
N GLU A 38 25.94 -8.66 11.06
CA GLU A 38 26.84 -7.70 10.43
C GLU A 38 26.54 -7.61 8.92
N VAL A 39 25.76 -6.59 8.54
CA VAL A 39 25.79 -6.07 7.19
C VAL A 39 27.23 -5.60 6.96
N PRO A 40 27.97 -6.14 5.96
CA PRO A 40 29.29 -5.62 5.66
C PRO A 40 29.14 -4.14 5.36
N ARG A 41 29.63 -3.29 6.27
CA ARG A 41 29.77 -1.87 6.00
C ARG A 41 30.70 -1.78 4.81
N ILE A 42 30.15 -1.42 3.66
CA ILE A 42 30.95 -1.01 2.51
C ILE A 42 31.75 0.18 3.04
N ALA A 43 33.02 -0.06 3.36
CA ALA A 43 33.95 0.96 3.72
C ALA A 43 33.88 1.99 2.59
N ALA A 44 33.54 3.22 2.94
CA ALA A 44 33.67 4.36 2.06
C ALA A 44 35.17 4.62 1.86
N GLU A 45 35.86 3.74 1.14
CA GLU A 45 37.17 4.01 0.59
C GLU A 45 36.96 4.74 -0.73
N ASP A 46 37.35 6.02 -0.70
CA ASP A 46 37.77 6.84 -1.83
C ASP A 46 36.74 7.10 -2.94
N THR A 47 35.85 8.05 -2.65
CA THR A 47 35.25 8.92 -3.67
C THR A 47 36.29 9.93 -4.18
N HIS A 48 37.39 9.45 -4.74
CA HIS A 48 38.12 10.20 -5.75
C HIS A 48 37.54 9.77 -7.09
N GLY A 49 36.70 10.62 -7.70
CA GLY A 49 36.24 10.41 -9.07
C GLY A 49 37.42 10.07 -9.97
N PRO A 50 37.24 9.27 -11.03
CA PRO A 50 38.35 8.81 -11.85
C PRO A 50 39.06 10.05 -12.40
N SER A 51 40.21 10.36 -11.83
CA SER A 51 41.22 11.12 -12.52
C SER A 51 41.50 10.28 -13.76
N LEU A 52 40.92 10.70 -14.89
CA LEU A 52 41.10 10.06 -16.18
C LEU A 52 42.59 10.14 -16.48
N THR A 53 43.33 9.15 -16.01
CA THR A 53 44.71 8.97 -16.39
C THR A 53 44.67 8.74 -17.90
N LYS A 54 45.31 9.66 -18.61
CA LYS A 54 45.27 9.79 -20.06
C LYS A 54 45.79 8.49 -20.68
N GLY A 55 44.90 7.54 -20.98
CA GLY A 55 45.27 6.23 -21.53
C GLY A 55 44.43 5.02 -21.08
N GLU A 56 43.50 5.14 -20.13
CA GLU A 56 42.64 4.00 -19.78
C GLU A 56 41.49 3.82 -20.78
N ASP A 57 41.45 2.63 -21.40
CA ASP A 57 40.38 2.21 -22.31
C ASP A 57 39.02 2.17 -21.56
N PRO A 58 37.99 2.91 -22.03
CA PRO A 58 36.67 2.95 -21.40
C PRO A 58 36.01 1.56 -21.30
N VAL A 59 36.31 0.65 -22.23
CA VAL A 59 35.83 -0.74 -22.16
C VAL A 59 36.48 -1.46 -20.99
N ARG A 60 37.80 -1.32 -20.83
CA ARG A 60 38.54 -1.90 -19.70
C ARG A 60 38.03 -1.36 -18.36
N LEU A 61 37.70 -0.07 -18.29
CA LEU A 61 37.12 0.56 -17.10
C LEU A 61 35.74 -0.03 -16.79
N TYR A 62 34.87 -0.16 -17.80
CA TYR A 62 33.54 -0.77 -17.64
C TYR A 62 33.63 -2.23 -17.17
N LEU A 63 34.49 -3.05 -17.80
CA LEU A 63 34.67 -4.46 -17.41
C LEU A 63 35.19 -4.62 -15.98
N LYS A 64 36.12 -3.75 -15.57
CA LYS A 64 36.62 -3.72 -14.19
C LYS A 64 35.49 -3.35 -13.22
N GLU A 65 34.59 -2.45 -13.60
CA GLU A 65 33.49 -2.02 -12.74
C GLU A 65 32.39 -3.08 -12.61
N ILE A 66 31.94 -3.68 -13.72
CA ILE A 66 30.93 -4.76 -13.66
C ILE A 66 31.48 -6.04 -13.02
N GLY A 67 32.80 -6.29 -13.12
CA GLY A 67 33.46 -7.45 -12.53
C GLY A 67 33.58 -7.41 -11.00
N LYS A 68 33.35 -6.24 -10.37
CA LYS A 68 33.31 -6.11 -8.90
C LYS A 68 32.00 -6.65 -8.30
N VAL A 69 30.93 -6.72 -9.08
CA VAL A 69 29.60 -7.13 -8.60
C VAL A 69 29.42 -8.63 -8.83
N SER A 70 29.17 -9.39 -7.77
CA SER A 70 28.92 -10.83 -7.89
C SER A 70 27.59 -11.11 -8.60
N LEU A 71 27.54 -12.18 -9.38
CA LEU A 71 26.29 -12.65 -9.98
C LEU A 71 25.28 -13.04 -8.91
N LEU A 72 23.99 -12.87 -9.22
CA LEU A 72 22.91 -13.27 -8.33
C LEU A 72 22.78 -14.80 -8.33
N THR A 73 22.50 -15.34 -7.15
CA THR A 73 21.98 -16.71 -7.00
C THR A 73 20.48 -16.71 -7.30
N ALA A 74 19.92 -17.86 -7.68
CA ALA A 74 18.48 -18.00 -7.91
C ALA A 74 17.63 -17.55 -6.70
N ALA A 75 18.11 -17.79 -5.47
CA ALA A 75 17.43 -17.32 -4.26
C ALA A 75 17.43 -15.79 -4.14
N GLN A 76 18.56 -15.14 -4.48
CA GLN A 76 18.65 -13.68 -4.48
C GLN A 76 17.79 -13.05 -5.57
N GLU A 77 17.70 -13.67 -6.76
CA GLU A 77 16.79 -13.22 -7.83
C GLU A 77 15.33 -13.21 -7.37
N VAL A 78 14.89 -14.29 -6.73
CA VAL A 78 13.53 -14.39 -6.16
C VAL A 78 13.31 -13.35 -5.07
N GLN A 79 14.29 -13.13 -4.19
CA GLN A 79 14.19 -12.14 -3.12
C GLN A 79 14.06 -10.72 -3.68
N ILE A 80 14.87 -10.36 -4.67
CA ILE A 80 14.81 -9.06 -5.34
C ILE A 80 13.47 -8.89 -6.06
N GLY A 81 13.02 -9.91 -6.80
CA GLY A 81 11.72 -9.90 -7.48
C GLY A 81 10.57 -9.65 -6.51
N ARG A 82 10.54 -10.37 -5.38
CA ARG A 82 9.52 -10.18 -4.34
C ARG A 82 9.57 -8.78 -3.71
N ARG A 83 10.78 -8.25 -3.48
CA ARG A 83 10.94 -6.87 -2.97
C ARG A 83 10.38 -5.83 -3.94
N ILE A 84 10.63 -6.00 -5.24
CA ILE A 84 10.09 -5.12 -6.29
C ILE A 84 8.57 -5.22 -6.33
N GLU A 85 8.01 -6.43 -6.31
CA GLU A 85 6.56 -6.65 -6.35
C GLU A 85 5.85 -6.00 -5.15
N VAL A 86 6.35 -6.25 -3.93
CA VAL A 86 5.81 -5.62 -2.71
C VAL A 86 5.92 -4.09 -2.78
N GLY A 87 7.05 -3.58 -3.29
CA GLY A 87 7.24 -2.14 -3.49
C GLY A 87 6.22 -1.54 -4.45
N GLN A 88 5.95 -2.20 -5.59
CA GLN A 88 4.96 -1.74 -6.55
C GLN A 88 3.53 -1.76 -5.97
N ILE A 89 3.16 -2.82 -5.24
CA ILE A 89 1.86 -2.91 -4.56
C ILE A 89 1.71 -1.76 -3.55
N ALA A 90 2.74 -1.50 -2.75
CA ALA A 90 2.75 -0.41 -1.77
C ALA A 90 2.63 0.97 -2.43
N LEU A 91 3.33 1.19 -3.55
CA LEU A 91 3.24 2.42 -4.34
C LEU A 91 1.83 2.64 -4.89
N ARG A 92 1.25 1.64 -5.58
CA ARG A 92 -0.13 1.69 -6.10
C ARG A 92 -1.14 2.00 -5.00
N ARG A 93 -0.99 1.35 -3.84
CA ARG A 93 -1.85 1.58 -2.67
C ARG A 93 -1.77 3.02 -2.15
N THR A 94 -0.56 3.57 -2.08
CA THR A 94 -0.30 4.92 -1.56
C THR A 94 -0.87 5.97 -2.50
N LEU A 95 -0.63 5.83 -3.80
CA LEU A 95 -1.19 6.72 -4.83
C LEU A 95 -2.72 6.70 -4.84
N ALA A 96 -3.33 5.53 -4.66
CA ALA A 96 -4.78 5.42 -4.53
C ALA A 96 -5.37 6.13 -3.29
N GLY A 97 -4.52 6.59 -2.35
CA GLY A 97 -4.92 7.48 -1.26
C GLY A 97 -5.09 8.94 -1.67
N ILE A 98 -4.53 9.35 -2.82
CA ILE A 98 -4.57 10.72 -3.32
C ILE A 98 -5.77 10.84 -4.28
N PRO A 99 -6.77 11.69 -3.98
CA PRO A 99 -7.98 11.81 -4.80
C PRO A 99 -7.70 12.14 -6.27
N MET A 100 -6.76 13.06 -6.53
CA MET A 100 -6.38 13.45 -7.89
C MET A 100 -5.76 12.28 -8.68
N ALA A 101 -4.89 11.48 -8.04
CA ALA A 101 -4.28 10.32 -8.69
C ALA A 101 -5.34 9.26 -9.07
N VAL A 102 -6.36 9.06 -8.23
CA VAL A 102 -7.47 8.14 -8.55
C VAL A 102 -8.30 8.66 -9.73
N GLU A 103 -8.51 9.97 -9.83
CA GLU A 103 -9.22 10.59 -10.95
C GLU A 103 -8.45 10.45 -12.27
N ALA A 104 -7.16 10.76 -12.28
CA ALA A 104 -6.30 10.57 -13.45
C ALA A 104 -6.19 9.09 -13.86
N LEU A 105 -6.11 8.18 -12.89
CA LEU A 105 -6.16 6.73 -13.13
C LEU A 105 -7.50 6.29 -13.77
N LEU A 106 -8.63 6.90 -13.35
CA LEU A 106 -9.92 6.64 -13.98
C LEU A 106 -10.02 7.18 -15.40
N MET A 107 -9.40 8.35 -15.68
CA MET A 107 -9.30 8.89 -17.05
C MET A 107 -8.52 7.94 -17.95
N ALA A 108 -7.39 7.41 -17.48
CA ALA A 108 -6.63 6.38 -18.21
C ALA A 108 -7.48 5.13 -18.48
N GLY A 109 -8.27 4.68 -17.49
CA GLY A 109 -9.22 3.59 -17.67
C GLY A 109 -10.36 3.90 -18.66
N ASP A 110 -10.79 5.15 -18.77
CA ASP A 110 -11.77 5.58 -19.77
C ASP A 110 -11.18 5.60 -21.19
N ASN A 111 -9.93 6.02 -21.35
CA ASN A 111 -9.23 5.96 -22.64
C ASN A 111 -9.10 4.50 -23.11
N LEU A 112 -8.77 3.58 -22.19
CA LEU A 112 -8.75 2.14 -22.47
C LEU A 112 -10.14 1.64 -22.89
N ARG A 113 -11.21 2.05 -22.19
CA ARG A 113 -12.58 1.66 -22.52
C ARG A 113 -13.04 2.18 -23.88
N ARG A 114 -12.58 3.38 -24.30
CA ARG A 114 -12.88 3.97 -25.61
C ARG A 114 -12.03 3.41 -26.75
N GLY A 115 -10.99 2.61 -26.43
CA GLY A 115 -10.06 2.07 -27.42
C GLY A 115 -9.02 3.10 -27.91
N GLU A 116 -8.85 4.21 -27.20
CA GLU A 116 -7.88 5.26 -27.52
C GLU A 116 -6.49 4.96 -26.96
N ALA A 117 -6.40 4.15 -25.90
CA ALA A 117 -5.16 3.67 -25.31
C ALA A 117 -5.03 2.16 -25.50
N SER A 118 -3.81 1.69 -25.80
CA SER A 118 -3.56 0.25 -25.87
C SER A 118 -3.70 -0.37 -24.48
N ALA A 119 -4.29 -1.56 -24.41
CA ALA A 119 -4.34 -2.33 -23.16
C ALA A 119 -2.93 -2.63 -22.64
N ASP A 120 -1.97 -2.72 -23.58
CA ASP A 120 -0.56 -2.91 -23.31
C ASP A 120 0.01 -1.77 -22.49
N ASP A 121 -0.40 -0.52 -22.69
CA ASP A 121 0.18 0.61 -21.97
C ASP A 121 -0.25 0.63 -20.50
N LEU A 122 -1.36 -0.03 -20.17
CA LEU A 122 -1.97 0.01 -18.85
C LEU A 122 -1.67 -1.23 -18.01
N ILE A 123 -1.58 -2.42 -18.62
CA ILE A 123 -1.59 -3.70 -17.92
C ILE A 123 -0.22 -4.40 -17.99
N VAL A 124 0.27 -4.88 -16.84
CA VAL A 124 1.42 -5.80 -16.76
C VAL A 124 0.90 -7.23 -16.85
N LEU A 125 1.42 -8.01 -17.79
CA LEU A 125 1.22 -9.45 -17.76
C LEU A 125 2.24 -10.12 -16.82
N PRO A 126 1.82 -11.06 -15.96
CA PRO A 126 2.73 -11.79 -15.08
C PRO A 126 3.75 -12.67 -15.84
N GLU A 127 3.45 -13.09 -17.09
CA GLU A 127 4.34 -13.99 -17.86
C GLU A 127 4.96 -13.37 -19.12
N GLY A 128 4.91 -12.04 -19.27
CA GLY A 128 5.59 -11.37 -20.40
C GLY A 128 5.06 -11.71 -21.80
N GLY A 129 3.85 -12.29 -21.90
CA GLY A 129 3.18 -12.63 -23.16
C GLY A 129 2.31 -11.50 -23.72
N GLU A 130 1.65 -11.77 -24.85
CA GLU A 130 0.66 -10.87 -25.46
C GLU A 130 -0.58 -10.71 -24.56
N LEU A 131 -1.14 -9.50 -24.55
CA LEU A 131 -2.33 -9.21 -23.76
C LEU A 131 -3.56 -9.94 -24.30
N GLU A 132 -3.92 -11.03 -23.65
CA GLU A 132 -5.20 -11.68 -23.93
C GLU A 132 -6.35 -10.73 -23.57
N VAL A 133 -7.35 -10.67 -24.45
CA VAL A 133 -8.60 -9.92 -24.23
C VAL A 133 -9.29 -10.29 -22.90
N LYS A 134 -9.05 -11.50 -22.39
CA LYS A 134 -9.55 -11.99 -21.10
C LYS A 134 -8.97 -11.23 -19.89
N ALA A 135 -7.74 -10.72 -19.99
CA ALA A 135 -7.08 -9.96 -18.92
C ALA A 135 -7.62 -8.53 -18.78
N ILE A 136 -8.20 -7.98 -19.86
CA ILE A 136 -8.74 -6.61 -19.88
C ILE A 136 -10.04 -6.51 -19.06
N ARG A 137 -10.90 -7.54 -19.14
CA ARG A 137 -12.23 -7.50 -18.51
C ARG A 137 -12.18 -7.32 -16.98
N PRO A 138 -11.35 -8.05 -16.20
CA PRO A 138 -11.19 -7.81 -14.77
C PRO A 138 -10.75 -6.39 -14.43
N VAL A 139 -9.84 -5.81 -15.24
CA VAL A 139 -9.33 -4.45 -15.04
C VAL A 139 -10.44 -3.41 -15.26
N LEU A 140 -11.24 -3.55 -16.31
CA LEU A 140 -12.40 -2.69 -16.54
C LEU A 140 -13.44 -2.79 -15.40
N LEU A 141 -13.69 -3.99 -14.88
CA LEU A 141 -14.58 -4.19 -13.74
C LEU A 141 -14.03 -3.54 -12.46
N ALA A 142 -12.71 -3.57 -12.25
CA ALA A 142 -12.07 -2.88 -11.15
C ALA A 142 -12.26 -1.35 -11.25
N PHE A 143 -12.08 -0.77 -12.44
CA PHE A 143 -12.37 0.65 -12.69
C PHE A 143 -13.83 0.99 -12.40
N GLU A 144 -14.79 0.17 -12.82
CA GLU A 144 -16.20 0.39 -12.50
C GLU A 144 -16.47 0.37 -10.99
N ARG A 145 -15.84 -0.55 -10.26
CA ARG A 145 -15.94 -0.63 -8.79
C ARG A 145 -15.41 0.65 -8.14
N ILE A 146 -14.25 1.13 -8.60
CA ILE A 146 -13.65 2.38 -8.13
C ILE A 146 -14.60 3.57 -8.39
N ARG A 147 -15.18 3.68 -9.59
CA ARG A 147 -16.17 4.74 -9.90
C ARG A 147 -17.40 4.69 -8.99
N ARG A 148 -17.88 3.50 -8.64
CA ARG A 148 -19.02 3.35 -7.71
C ARG A 148 -18.66 3.85 -6.32
N LEU A 149 -17.45 3.53 -5.84
CA LEU A 149 -16.95 3.98 -4.53
C LEU A 149 -16.69 5.49 -4.51
N GLN A 150 -16.09 6.07 -5.56
CA GLN A 150 -15.92 7.53 -5.65
C GLN A 150 -17.27 8.27 -5.66
N ARG A 151 -18.25 7.82 -6.43
CA ARG A 151 -19.61 8.40 -6.40
C ARG A 151 -20.25 8.31 -5.01
N LYS A 152 -20.02 7.21 -4.28
CA LYS A 152 -20.48 7.06 -2.89
C LYS A 152 -19.79 8.05 -1.97
N ILE A 153 -18.47 8.21 -2.09
CA ILE A 153 -17.68 9.18 -1.31
C ILE A 153 -18.19 10.60 -1.57
N ALA A 154 -18.34 11.01 -2.83
CA ALA A 154 -18.84 12.34 -3.19
C ALA A 154 -20.23 12.63 -2.60
N ARG A 155 -21.14 11.64 -2.63
CA ARG A 155 -22.46 11.77 -2.00
C ARG A 155 -22.37 11.93 -0.48
N LEU A 156 -21.50 11.18 0.19
CA LEU A 156 -21.30 11.25 1.64
C LEU A 156 -20.64 12.58 2.05
N GLU A 157 -19.67 13.06 1.28
CA GLU A 157 -19.03 14.36 1.48
C GLU A 157 -20.02 15.51 1.31
N GLY A 158 -20.86 15.48 0.26
CA GLY A 158 -21.96 16.43 0.08
C GLY A 158 -22.98 16.39 1.22
N ALA A 159 -23.36 15.20 1.68
CA ALA A 159 -24.28 15.03 2.81
C ALA A 159 -23.71 15.55 4.14
N ARG A 160 -22.38 15.48 4.32
CA ARG A 160 -21.64 16.04 5.46
C ARG A 160 -21.55 17.56 5.40
N ALA A 161 -21.44 18.16 4.22
CA ALA A 161 -21.39 19.61 4.04
C ALA A 161 -22.72 20.30 4.41
N ALA A 162 -23.84 19.58 4.38
CA ALA A 162 -25.14 20.10 4.79
C ALA A 162 -25.18 20.43 6.30
N LYS A 163 -25.51 21.69 6.63
CA LYS A 163 -25.41 22.31 7.98
C LYS A 163 -26.29 21.70 9.10
N ARG A 164 -27.13 20.70 8.81
CA ARG A 164 -28.19 20.19 9.71
C ARG A 164 -28.05 18.70 10.08
N ARG A 165 -26.84 18.23 10.45
CA ARG A 165 -26.63 16.82 10.83
C ARG A 165 -26.12 16.67 12.27
N SER A 166 -26.55 15.60 12.95
CA SER A 166 -26.11 15.27 14.31
C SER A 166 -24.60 14.94 14.36
N ALA A 167 -23.98 15.06 15.54
CA ALA A 167 -22.57 14.70 15.74
C ALA A 167 -22.29 13.22 15.46
N ALA A 168 -23.20 12.33 15.87
CA ALA A 168 -23.13 10.90 15.57
C ALA A 168 -23.13 10.63 14.06
N TYR A 169 -24.06 11.24 13.31
CA TYR A 169 -24.12 11.09 11.86
C TYR A 169 -22.84 11.56 11.16
N ARG A 170 -22.22 12.64 11.65
CA ARG A 170 -20.93 13.13 11.12
C ARG A 170 -19.82 12.09 11.32
N LYS A 171 -19.73 11.49 12.50
CA LYS A 171 -18.74 10.44 12.82
C LYS A 171 -18.94 9.22 11.92
N ASP A 172 -20.16 8.72 11.82
CA ASP A 172 -20.50 7.55 11.00
C ASP A 172 -20.19 7.79 9.52
N THR A 173 -20.47 9.00 9.03
CA THR A 173 -20.15 9.40 7.65
C THR A 173 -18.64 9.44 7.41
N VAL A 174 -17.85 9.96 8.36
CA VAL A 174 -16.38 9.94 8.27
C VAL A 174 -15.88 8.50 8.21
N THR A 175 -16.35 7.62 9.09
CA THR A 175 -15.98 6.20 9.07
C THR A 175 -16.39 5.51 7.78
N ALA A 176 -17.56 5.82 7.23
CA ALA A 176 -17.99 5.28 5.95
C ALA A 176 -17.11 5.75 4.77
N ILE A 177 -16.65 7.01 4.79
CA ILE A 177 -15.70 7.56 3.81
C ILE A 177 -14.34 6.88 3.95
N THR A 178 -13.81 6.71 5.16
CA THR A 178 -12.50 6.07 5.36
C THR A 178 -12.50 4.62 4.87
N VAL A 179 -13.54 3.85 5.19
CA VAL A 179 -13.71 2.47 4.70
C VAL A 179 -13.82 2.44 3.17
N ALA A 180 -14.55 3.37 2.56
CA ALA A 180 -14.65 3.44 1.10
C ALA A 180 -13.30 3.78 0.44
N ARG A 181 -12.52 4.70 1.03
CA ARG A 181 -11.16 5.05 0.55
C ARG A 181 -10.21 3.86 0.69
N GLN A 182 -10.24 3.15 1.81
CA GLN A 182 -9.45 1.92 1.99
C GLN A 182 -9.82 0.84 0.98
N ALA A 183 -11.11 0.70 0.63
CA ALA A 183 -11.54 -0.23 -0.40
C ALA A 183 -11.02 0.15 -1.81
N ILE A 184 -10.96 1.44 -2.14
CA ILE A 184 -10.31 1.92 -3.37
C ILE A 184 -8.83 1.57 -3.35
N GLN A 185 -8.12 1.89 -2.26
CA GLN A 185 -6.69 1.59 -2.12
C GLN A 185 -6.38 0.10 -2.29
N LYS A 186 -7.17 -0.77 -1.66
CA LYS A 186 -7.01 -2.22 -1.79
C LYS A 186 -7.25 -2.68 -3.24
N THR A 187 -8.29 -2.15 -3.88
CA THR A 187 -8.62 -2.51 -5.27
C THR A 187 -7.49 -2.11 -6.21
N VAL A 188 -6.95 -0.89 -6.10
CA VAL A 188 -5.86 -0.40 -6.96
C VAL A 188 -4.54 -1.13 -6.68
N ALA A 189 -4.26 -1.49 -5.43
CA ALA A 189 -3.05 -2.23 -5.06
C ALA A 189 -2.96 -3.61 -5.73
N GLU A 190 -4.10 -4.30 -5.87
CA GLU A 190 -4.20 -5.63 -6.48
C GLU A 190 -4.29 -5.59 -8.01
N MET A 191 -4.46 -4.41 -8.63
CA MET A 191 -4.56 -4.30 -10.09
C MET A 191 -3.18 -4.48 -10.75
N PRO A 192 -3.11 -5.22 -11.87
CA PRO A 192 -1.87 -5.44 -12.62
C PRO A 192 -1.53 -4.22 -13.49
N LEU A 193 -1.20 -3.08 -12.87
CA LEU A 193 -0.90 -1.82 -13.56
C LEU A 193 0.59 -1.72 -13.90
N LYS A 194 0.90 -1.16 -15.08
CA LYS A 194 2.29 -0.87 -15.49
C LYS A 194 2.92 0.22 -14.61
N PRO A 195 4.20 0.07 -14.21
CA PRO A 195 4.93 1.13 -13.52
C PRO A 195 4.97 2.44 -14.32
N ALA A 196 5.12 2.37 -15.65
CA ALA A 196 5.14 3.56 -16.51
C ALA A 196 3.88 4.44 -16.37
N LEU A 197 2.70 3.80 -16.27
CA LEU A 197 1.45 4.52 -16.02
C LEU A 197 1.49 5.26 -14.67
N ILE A 198 2.10 4.65 -13.66
CA ILE A 198 2.23 5.25 -12.34
C ILE A 198 3.14 6.48 -12.39
N ASP A 199 4.24 6.40 -13.14
CA ASP A 199 5.16 7.52 -13.32
C ASP A 199 4.48 8.70 -14.04
N ASP A 200 3.70 8.42 -15.09
CA ASP A 200 2.91 9.43 -15.81
C ASP A 200 1.87 10.12 -14.91
N LEU A 201 1.26 9.38 -13.98
CA LEU A 201 0.29 9.91 -13.02
C LEU A 201 0.94 10.84 -11.98
N VAL A 202 2.24 10.69 -11.71
CA VAL A 202 2.99 11.54 -10.77
C VAL A 202 3.59 12.76 -11.47
N ALA A 203 3.87 12.67 -12.77
CA ALA A 203 4.45 13.75 -13.56
C ALA A 203 3.46 14.86 -13.95
N GLN A 204 2.15 14.62 -13.81
CA GLN A 204 1.05 15.55 -14.11
C GLN A 204 0.65 16.40 -12.90
#